data_AF-A0A1A0TBD6-F1
#
_entry.id   AF-A0A1A0TBD6-F1
#
_cell.length_a   1.000
_cell.length_b   1.000
_cell.length_c   1.000
_cell.angle_alpha   90.00
_cell.angle_beta   90.00
_cell.angle_gamma   90.00
#
_symmetry.space_group_name_H-M   'P 1'
#
loop_
_entity.id
_entity.type
_entity.pdbx_description
1 polymer ?
#
loop_
_entity_poly.entity_id
_entity_poly.type
_entity_poly.pdbx_seq_one_letter_code
_entity_poly.pdbx_strand_id
1 'polypeptide(L)'
;MTAPEATDPVVIVGMAVEAPGGVENPDDLWTLLSEQREALGPFPSDRGWPLRELFDGSRRDGFKPIHDLGGFLSTAAVFDPEFFGISPREAVAMDPQQRVALRLAWRALEDAGINPDDLAGHDAGCYIGASALEYGPALTEFSHHSGHLITGTSLGVISGRIAYTLDLAGPAVTVDTSCSSALSAVHLAVQALRAGDCDLALTGGVCVMGSPGYFVEFSKQHALSDDGHCRPYSAHASGTVWAEGAGMFVLQRRSAAVRDRRPILGEVRASCVNSDGRTVGLTAPSGTAQTRLFARAMRQAGVTAEDVGMVEGHGTGTHLGDRTELQSLTATYGDAAPGRGPLLGSVKSNIGHTQAAAGALGLAKVLIAAGRATVPPTLHADEPSREIDWDQTGLRLADKLTPWPARNGERLAAVSAFGMSGTNTHVVVAVPDHLREAT
;
A
#
# COMPACT_ATOMS: atom_id res chain seq x y z
N MET A 1 27.48 -28.08 -12.09
CA MET A 1 26.26 -27.96 -11.28
C MET A 1 26.63 -27.22 -10.00
N THR A 2 26.47 -25.91 -10.02
CA THR A 2 26.67 -25.02 -8.87
C THR A 2 25.51 -25.16 -7.89
N ALA A 3 25.78 -24.97 -6.60
CA ALA A 3 24.82 -25.06 -5.50
C ALA A 3 23.60 -24.13 -5.73
N PRO A 4 22.41 -24.45 -5.18
CA PRO A 4 21.17 -23.76 -5.53
C PRO A 4 21.18 -22.28 -5.08
N GLU A 5 20.51 -21.44 -5.88
CA GLU A 5 20.25 -19.99 -5.77
C GLU A 5 19.54 -19.52 -4.48
N ALA A 6 19.62 -20.26 -3.37
CA ALA A 6 18.98 -19.94 -2.10
C ALA A 6 19.48 -18.63 -1.43
N THR A 7 20.39 -17.90 -2.08
CA THR A 7 21.06 -16.70 -1.59
C THR A 7 20.88 -15.47 -2.47
N ASP A 8 20.13 -15.52 -3.58
CA ASP A 8 19.94 -14.35 -4.45
C ASP A 8 18.74 -13.51 -3.98
N PRO A 9 18.95 -12.32 -3.40
CA PRO A 9 17.85 -11.55 -2.83
C PRO A 9 16.93 -10.96 -3.88
N VAL A 10 15.70 -10.62 -3.47
CA VAL A 10 14.76 -9.91 -4.34
C VAL A 10 14.88 -8.41 -4.08
N VAL A 11 15.07 -7.64 -5.15
CA VAL A 11 15.23 -6.18 -5.14
C VAL A 11 14.07 -5.52 -5.89
N ILE A 12 13.75 -4.31 -5.46
CA ILE A 12 12.82 -3.39 -6.14
C ILE A 12 13.67 -2.50 -7.04
N VAL A 13 13.38 -2.50 -8.33
CA VAL A 13 14.16 -1.79 -9.36
C VAL A 13 13.41 -0.64 -10.02
N GLY A 14 12.11 -0.53 -9.80
CA GLY A 14 11.31 0.61 -10.24
C GLY A 14 10.02 0.74 -9.43
N MET A 15 9.47 1.94 -9.38
CA MET A 15 8.19 2.21 -8.73
C MET A 15 7.39 3.30 -9.44
N ALA A 16 6.06 3.22 -9.33
CA ALA A 16 5.14 4.30 -9.68
C ALA A 16 4.06 4.40 -8.60
N VAL A 17 3.60 5.62 -8.32
CA VAL A 17 2.55 5.88 -7.32
C VAL A 17 1.56 6.91 -7.84
N GLU A 18 0.31 6.75 -7.43
CA GLU A 18 -0.71 7.79 -7.48
C GLU A 18 -1.44 7.83 -6.14
N ALA A 19 -1.64 9.04 -5.60
CA ALA A 19 -2.31 9.24 -4.32
C ALA A 19 -3.13 10.55 -4.34
N PRO A 20 -4.04 10.74 -3.36
CA PRO A 20 -4.80 11.97 -3.23
C PRO A 20 -3.90 13.20 -3.08
N GLY A 21 -4.46 14.39 -3.31
CA GLY A 21 -3.73 15.64 -3.20
C GLY A 21 -2.85 15.98 -4.42
N GLY A 22 -3.13 15.35 -5.56
CA GLY A 22 -2.43 15.58 -6.83
C GLY A 22 -1.07 14.88 -6.92
N VAL A 23 -0.90 13.76 -6.20
CA VAL A 23 0.33 12.96 -6.25
C VAL A 23 0.27 12.03 -7.45
N GLU A 24 1.15 12.23 -8.43
CA GLU A 24 1.23 11.41 -9.65
C GLU A 24 2.57 10.67 -9.81
N ASN A 25 3.54 10.97 -8.94
CA ASN A 25 4.86 10.34 -8.94
C ASN A 25 5.50 10.33 -7.52
N PRO A 26 6.63 9.62 -7.33
CA PRO A 26 7.30 9.53 -6.03
C PRO A 26 7.79 10.87 -5.43
N ASP A 27 8.15 11.85 -6.26
CA ASP A 27 8.61 13.17 -5.79
C ASP A 27 7.45 14.05 -5.31
N ASP A 28 6.27 13.93 -5.92
CA ASP A 28 5.05 14.58 -5.42
C ASP A 28 4.68 14.01 -4.04
N LEU A 29 4.76 12.69 -3.88
CA LEU A 29 4.50 12.02 -2.60
C LEU A 29 5.51 12.51 -1.54
N TRP A 30 6.80 12.61 -1.87
CA TRP A 30 7.79 13.17 -0.96
C TRP A 30 7.45 14.61 -0.54
N THR A 31 7.10 15.46 -1.50
CA THR A 31 6.73 16.86 -1.24
C THR A 31 5.56 16.93 -0.28
N LEU A 32 4.49 16.17 -0.54
CA LEU A 32 3.31 16.10 0.32
C LEU A 32 3.67 15.69 1.76
N LEU A 33 4.48 14.64 1.92
CA LEU A 33 4.87 14.10 3.22
C LEU A 33 5.81 15.02 3.99
N SER A 34 6.80 15.60 3.31
CA SER A 34 7.82 16.45 3.94
C SER A 34 7.27 17.83 4.33
N GLU A 35 6.30 18.36 3.58
CA GLU A 35 5.57 19.59 3.90
C GLU A 35 4.44 19.37 4.92
N GLN A 36 4.28 18.14 5.43
CA GLN A 36 3.25 17.79 6.41
C GLN A 36 1.82 18.07 5.92
N ARG A 37 1.58 17.94 4.61
CA ARG A 37 0.26 18.21 4.03
C ARG A 37 -0.66 17.00 4.21
N GLU A 38 -1.94 17.31 4.46
CA GLU A 38 -3.04 16.36 4.44
C GLU A 38 -3.79 16.49 3.10
N ALA A 39 -4.09 15.35 2.50
CA ALA A 39 -4.61 15.20 1.14
C ALA A 39 -6.10 14.81 1.11
N LEU A 40 -6.75 14.81 2.28
CA LEU A 40 -8.18 14.61 2.39
C LEU A 40 -8.91 15.85 1.89
N GLY A 41 -9.94 15.64 1.10
CA GLY A 41 -10.75 16.69 0.50
C GLY A 41 -12.21 16.28 0.33
N PRO A 42 -13.06 17.19 -0.17
CA PRO A 42 -14.47 16.91 -0.37
C PRO A 42 -14.70 15.77 -1.34
N PHE A 43 -15.86 15.13 -1.21
CA PHE A 43 -16.27 14.06 -2.10
C PHE A 43 -16.37 14.56 -3.56
N PRO A 44 -15.99 13.72 -4.53
CA PRO A 44 -16.03 14.09 -5.93
C PRO A 44 -17.47 14.31 -6.42
N SER A 45 -17.73 15.46 -7.04
CA SER A 45 -19.04 15.83 -7.58
C SER A 45 -19.28 15.32 -9.01
N ASP A 46 -18.29 14.68 -9.61
CA ASP A 46 -18.26 14.22 -11.01
C ASP A 46 -18.46 12.69 -11.16
N ARG A 47 -18.77 11.97 -10.07
CA ARG A 47 -18.96 10.50 -10.07
C ARG A 47 -20.41 10.05 -10.04
N GLY A 48 -21.36 10.99 -10.08
CA GLY A 48 -22.80 10.70 -10.04
C GLY A 48 -23.29 10.17 -8.68
N TRP A 49 -22.49 10.33 -7.61
CA TRP A 49 -22.86 9.90 -6.27
C TRP A 49 -23.95 10.81 -5.66
N PRO A 50 -24.97 10.26 -4.97
CA PRO A 50 -26.03 11.04 -4.34
C PRO A 50 -25.54 11.65 -3.00
N LEU A 51 -24.56 12.55 -3.04
CA LEU A 51 -23.82 13.05 -1.87
C LEU A 51 -24.73 13.65 -0.78
N ARG A 52 -25.78 14.38 -1.18
CA ARG A 52 -26.72 14.95 -0.22
C ARG A 52 -27.44 13.87 0.59
N GLU A 53 -27.94 12.84 -0.08
CA GLU A 53 -28.62 11.72 0.56
C GLU A 53 -27.66 10.92 1.45
N LEU A 54 -26.43 10.71 0.98
CA LEU A 54 -25.37 10.06 1.73
C LEU A 54 -25.10 10.76 3.07
N PHE A 55 -24.85 12.07 3.05
CA PHE A 55 -24.54 12.83 4.25
C PHE A 55 -25.76 12.98 5.17
N ASP A 56 -26.93 13.31 4.62
CA ASP A 56 -28.16 13.46 5.40
C ASP A 56 -28.57 12.14 6.06
N GLY A 57 -28.43 11.00 5.36
CA GLY A 57 -28.74 9.67 5.86
C GLY A 57 -27.87 9.29 7.06
N SER A 58 -26.55 9.47 6.95
CA SER A 58 -25.61 9.13 8.03
C SER A 58 -25.93 9.84 9.36
N ARG A 59 -26.50 11.05 9.30
CA ARG A 59 -26.85 11.86 10.47
C ARG A 59 -28.21 11.52 11.08
N ARG A 60 -29.13 10.96 10.29
CA ARG A 60 -30.49 10.63 10.73
C ARG A 60 -30.56 9.30 11.47
N ASP A 61 -29.74 8.34 11.05
CA ASP A 61 -29.89 6.95 11.45
C ASP A 61 -29.10 6.57 12.71
N GLY A 62 -28.48 7.54 13.39
CA GLY A 62 -27.69 7.31 14.61
C GLY A 62 -26.34 6.62 14.38
N PHE A 63 -25.93 6.43 13.12
CA PHE A 63 -24.60 5.96 12.74
C PHE A 63 -23.55 7.06 12.90
N LYS A 64 -22.27 6.72 12.77
CA LYS A 64 -21.22 7.76 12.74
C LYS A 64 -21.41 8.65 11.51
N PRO A 65 -21.44 9.99 11.66
CA PRO A 65 -21.59 10.88 10.52
C PRO A 65 -20.52 10.64 9.46
N ILE A 66 -20.93 10.61 8.20
CA ILE A 66 -19.99 10.69 7.08
C ILE A 66 -19.67 12.17 6.89
N HIS A 67 -18.41 12.54 7.11
CA HIS A 67 -17.91 13.87 6.81
C HIS A 67 -17.65 14.01 5.31
N ASP A 68 -17.74 15.23 4.79
CA ASP A 68 -17.38 15.54 3.41
C ASP A 68 -15.84 15.61 3.27
N LEU A 69 -15.18 14.52 3.66
CA LEU A 69 -13.74 14.34 3.67
C LEU A 69 -13.39 12.90 3.28
N GLY A 70 -12.55 12.76 2.28
CA GLY A 70 -11.97 11.50 1.81
C GLY A 70 -10.73 11.76 0.94
N GLY A 71 -9.94 10.73 0.68
CA GLY A 71 -8.83 10.82 -0.25
C GLY A 71 -9.24 10.35 -1.64
N PHE A 72 -9.25 11.21 -2.64
CA PHE A 72 -9.67 10.83 -4.00
C PHE A 72 -8.58 11.12 -5.02
N LEU A 73 -8.42 10.23 -6.00
CA LEU A 73 -7.51 10.46 -7.12
C LEU A 73 -8.13 11.47 -8.09
N SER A 74 -7.39 12.53 -8.39
CA SER A 74 -7.74 13.50 -9.45
C SER A 74 -7.73 12.89 -10.84
N THR A 75 -6.94 11.84 -11.03
CA THR A 75 -6.67 11.15 -12.30
C THR A 75 -7.49 9.87 -12.49
N ALA A 76 -8.45 9.59 -11.60
CA ALA A 76 -9.24 8.34 -11.61
C ALA A 76 -9.92 8.07 -12.96
N ALA A 77 -10.45 9.11 -13.61
CA ALA A 77 -11.13 9.00 -14.91
C ALA A 77 -10.20 9.16 -16.12
N VAL A 78 -8.97 9.65 -15.93
CA VAL A 78 -8.02 9.97 -17.00
C VAL A 78 -7.44 8.67 -17.57
N PHE A 79 -7.55 8.45 -18.87
CA PHE A 79 -6.98 7.27 -19.51
C PHE A 79 -6.76 7.52 -21.00
N ASP A 80 -5.63 7.05 -21.53
CA ASP A 80 -5.35 7.04 -22.96
C ASP A 80 -5.65 5.63 -23.51
N PRO A 81 -6.85 5.40 -24.06
CA PRO A 81 -7.22 4.07 -24.51
C PRO A 81 -6.49 3.67 -25.79
N GLU A 82 -6.18 4.61 -26.68
CA GLU A 82 -5.52 4.34 -27.97
C GLU A 82 -4.09 3.86 -27.75
N PHE A 83 -3.37 4.47 -26.81
CA PHE A 83 -2.04 4.05 -26.40
C PHE A 83 -1.98 2.57 -25.99
N PHE A 84 -2.98 2.09 -25.25
CA PHE A 84 -3.07 0.69 -24.81
C PHE A 84 -3.81 -0.23 -25.80
N GLY A 85 -4.13 0.24 -27.01
CA GLY A 85 -4.85 -0.56 -28.00
C GLY A 85 -6.30 -0.91 -27.60
N ILE A 86 -6.91 -0.11 -26.74
CA ILE A 86 -8.26 -0.32 -26.18
C ILE A 86 -9.25 0.59 -26.90
N SER A 87 -10.40 0.04 -27.28
CA SER A 87 -11.45 0.87 -27.92
C SER A 87 -12.08 1.85 -26.91
N PRO A 88 -12.52 3.05 -27.33
CA PRO A 88 -13.21 3.97 -26.42
C PRO A 88 -14.43 3.37 -25.72
N ARG A 89 -15.17 2.47 -26.41
CA ARG A 89 -16.34 1.78 -25.86
C ARG A 89 -15.96 0.82 -24.72
N GLU A 90 -14.85 0.10 -24.88
CA GLU A 90 -14.32 -0.77 -23.84
C GLU A 90 -13.78 0.04 -22.66
N ALA A 91 -13.03 1.11 -22.93
CA ALA A 91 -12.44 1.96 -21.90
C ALA A 91 -13.47 2.54 -20.93
N VAL A 92 -14.65 2.92 -21.42
CA VAL A 92 -15.76 3.41 -20.57
C VAL A 92 -16.34 2.29 -19.68
N ALA A 93 -16.30 1.04 -20.15
CA ALA A 93 -16.78 -0.12 -19.38
C ALA A 93 -15.73 -0.65 -18.38
N MET A 94 -14.47 -0.21 -18.47
CA MET A 94 -13.39 -0.63 -17.58
C MET A 94 -13.49 0.07 -16.23
N ASP A 95 -13.45 -0.71 -15.16
CA ASP A 95 -13.20 -0.24 -13.81
C ASP A 95 -11.97 0.69 -13.82
N PRO A 96 -12.07 1.93 -13.28
CA PRO A 96 -10.93 2.83 -13.10
C PRO A 96 -9.71 2.15 -12.49
N GLN A 97 -9.88 1.14 -11.63
CA GLN A 97 -8.77 0.34 -11.09
C GLN A 97 -7.93 -0.32 -12.19
N GLN A 98 -8.56 -0.87 -13.24
CA GLN A 98 -7.83 -1.47 -14.38
C GLN A 98 -7.04 -0.40 -15.15
N ARG A 99 -7.65 0.76 -15.37
CA ARG A 99 -7.04 1.88 -16.11
C ARG A 99 -5.84 2.48 -15.37
N VAL A 100 -5.98 2.72 -14.07
CA VAL A 100 -4.90 3.20 -13.20
C VAL A 100 -3.79 2.15 -13.10
N ALA A 101 -4.13 0.88 -12.90
CA ALA A 101 -3.12 -0.18 -12.79
C ALA A 101 -2.29 -0.35 -14.07
N LEU A 102 -2.90 -0.28 -15.26
CA LEU A 102 -2.18 -0.29 -16.54
C LEU A 102 -1.20 0.89 -16.65
N ARG A 103 -1.66 2.10 -16.34
CA ARG A 103 -0.84 3.31 -16.37
C ARG A 103 0.36 3.21 -15.43
N LEU A 104 0.15 2.70 -14.22
CA LEU A 104 1.21 2.55 -13.22
C LEU A 104 2.17 1.40 -13.54
N ALA A 105 1.68 0.31 -14.14
CA ALA A 105 2.54 -0.76 -14.65
C ALA A 105 3.53 -0.21 -15.68
N TRP A 106 3.03 0.58 -16.63
CA TRP A 106 3.87 1.25 -17.62
C TRP A 106 4.90 2.17 -16.98
N ARG A 107 4.46 3.12 -16.14
CA ARG A 107 5.36 4.09 -15.46
C ARG A 107 6.39 3.42 -14.56
N ALA A 108 6.06 2.32 -13.89
CA ALA A 108 7.01 1.60 -13.03
C ALA A 108 8.09 0.89 -13.84
N LEU A 109 7.77 0.41 -15.04
CA LEU A 109 8.76 -0.14 -15.99
C LEU A 109 9.67 0.96 -16.54
N GLU A 110 9.11 2.13 -16.87
CA GLU A 110 9.90 3.30 -17.29
C GLU A 110 10.86 3.75 -16.18
N ASP A 111 10.40 3.82 -14.92
CA ASP A 111 11.25 4.14 -13.75
C ASP A 111 12.37 3.10 -13.55
N ALA A 112 12.11 1.83 -13.87
CA ALA A 112 13.11 0.78 -13.85
C ALA A 112 14.10 0.81 -15.03
N GLY A 113 13.91 1.70 -16.01
CA GLY A 113 14.69 1.74 -17.24
C GLY A 113 14.43 0.56 -18.17
N ILE A 114 13.22 0.01 -18.15
CA ILE A 114 12.81 -1.15 -18.95
C ILE A 114 11.89 -0.66 -20.06
N ASN A 115 12.24 -0.96 -21.30
CA ASN A 115 11.31 -0.81 -22.41
C ASN A 115 10.21 -1.89 -22.30
N PRO A 116 8.92 -1.54 -22.14
CA PRO A 116 7.86 -2.53 -21.97
C PRO A 116 7.75 -3.52 -23.15
N ASP A 117 8.08 -3.08 -24.38
CA ASP A 117 8.07 -3.94 -25.57
C ASP A 117 9.09 -5.10 -25.47
N ASP A 118 10.16 -4.93 -24.69
CA ASP A 118 11.18 -5.95 -24.49
C ASP A 118 10.70 -7.08 -23.55
N LEU A 119 9.51 -6.95 -22.94
CA LEU A 119 8.91 -7.97 -22.08
C LEU A 119 8.01 -8.95 -22.83
N ALA A 120 7.70 -8.69 -24.09
CA ALA A 120 6.79 -9.52 -24.87
C ALA A 120 7.30 -10.97 -24.96
N GLY A 121 6.47 -11.92 -24.53
CA GLY A 121 6.77 -13.35 -24.45
C GLY A 121 7.71 -13.76 -23.32
N HIS A 122 8.20 -12.83 -22.47
CA HIS A 122 9.07 -13.17 -21.35
C HIS A 122 8.28 -13.66 -20.12
N ASP A 123 8.91 -14.49 -19.30
CA ASP A 123 8.38 -14.99 -18.02
C ASP A 123 8.36 -13.90 -16.94
N ALA A 124 7.64 -12.81 -17.20
CA ALA A 124 7.36 -11.74 -16.27
C ALA A 124 5.99 -11.97 -15.59
N GLY A 125 5.95 -11.94 -14.27
CA GLY A 125 4.72 -12.10 -13.49
C GLY A 125 4.04 -10.76 -13.18
N CYS A 126 2.74 -10.79 -12.88
CA CYS A 126 1.93 -9.65 -12.47
C CYS A 126 1.08 -10.02 -11.24
N TYR A 127 1.32 -9.37 -10.10
CA TYR A 127 0.68 -9.66 -8.81
C TYR A 127 0.06 -8.39 -8.22
N ILE A 128 -1.26 -8.22 -8.34
CA ILE A 128 -1.94 -6.98 -7.98
C ILE A 128 -2.86 -7.18 -6.78
N GLY A 129 -2.69 -6.37 -5.74
CA GLY A 129 -3.67 -6.24 -4.67
C GLY A 129 -4.81 -5.33 -5.08
N ALA A 130 -6.04 -5.82 -5.06
CA ALA A 130 -7.24 -5.02 -5.37
C ALA A 130 -8.47 -5.62 -4.68
N SER A 131 -9.55 -4.84 -4.64
CA SER A 131 -10.86 -5.29 -4.15
C SER A 131 -11.96 -4.85 -5.11
N ALA A 132 -13.08 -5.56 -5.11
CA ALA A 132 -14.25 -5.17 -5.91
C ALA A 132 -14.93 -3.93 -5.29
N LEU A 133 -15.12 -2.86 -6.08
CA LEU A 133 -15.59 -1.54 -5.59
C LEU A 133 -16.76 -0.95 -6.40
N GLU A 134 -17.68 -1.81 -6.87
CA GLU A 134 -18.96 -1.43 -7.51
C GLU A 134 -18.82 -0.34 -8.60
N TYR A 135 -18.22 -0.70 -9.74
CA TYR A 135 -18.17 0.18 -10.91
C TYR A 135 -19.11 -0.31 -12.02
N GLY A 136 -19.79 0.63 -12.66
CA GLY A 136 -20.68 0.37 -13.80
C GLY A 136 -22.08 -0.11 -13.41
N PRO A 137 -22.95 -0.34 -14.39
CA PRO A 137 -24.31 -0.83 -14.16
C PRO A 137 -24.31 -2.29 -13.67
N ALA A 138 -25.44 -2.73 -13.11
CA ALA A 138 -25.62 -4.12 -12.73
C ALA A 138 -25.49 -5.05 -13.96
N LEU A 139 -24.82 -6.20 -13.80
CA LEU A 139 -24.60 -7.16 -14.90
C LEU A 139 -25.91 -7.74 -15.48
N THR A 140 -27.02 -7.64 -14.73
CA THR A 140 -28.36 -8.06 -15.15
C THR A 140 -29.05 -7.05 -16.06
N GLU A 141 -28.51 -5.83 -16.19
CA GLU A 141 -29.08 -4.77 -17.01
C GLU A 141 -28.49 -4.78 -18.44
N PHE A 142 -29.36 -4.70 -19.43
CA PHE A 142 -28.94 -4.45 -20.81
C PHE A 142 -28.52 -2.99 -20.95
N SER A 143 -27.28 -2.75 -21.36
CA SER A 143 -26.73 -1.40 -21.53
C SER A 143 -25.94 -1.29 -22.83
N HIS A 144 -25.63 -0.07 -23.26
CA HIS A 144 -24.77 0.16 -24.42
C HIS A 144 -23.33 -0.37 -24.22
N HIS A 145 -22.95 -0.71 -22.99
CA HIS A 145 -21.66 -1.31 -22.62
C HIS A 145 -21.69 -2.85 -22.53
N SER A 146 -22.85 -3.48 -22.75
CA SER A 146 -23.00 -4.93 -22.76
C SER A 146 -22.00 -5.57 -23.75
N GLY A 147 -21.31 -6.61 -23.27
CA GLY A 147 -20.19 -7.26 -23.96
C GLY A 147 -18.82 -6.94 -23.38
N HIS A 148 -18.62 -5.78 -22.76
CA HIS A 148 -17.36 -5.41 -22.11
C HIS A 148 -17.41 -5.40 -20.58
N LEU A 149 -18.62 -5.40 -19.98
CA LEU A 149 -18.76 -5.25 -18.52
C LEU A 149 -18.06 -6.36 -17.72
N ILE A 150 -18.18 -7.63 -18.13
CA ILE A 150 -17.54 -8.75 -17.41
C ILE A 150 -16.02 -8.56 -17.37
N THR A 151 -15.40 -8.28 -18.51
CA THR A 151 -13.95 -8.03 -18.59
C THR A 151 -13.56 -6.68 -17.98
N GLY A 152 -14.46 -5.72 -17.99
CA GLY A 152 -14.24 -4.37 -17.46
C GLY A 152 -14.25 -4.30 -15.94
N THR A 153 -15.00 -5.17 -15.26
CA THR A 153 -15.20 -5.10 -13.80
C THR A 153 -14.72 -6.33 -13.03
N SER A 154 -14.34 -7.41 -13.72
CA SER A 154 -13.78 -8.59 -13.05
C SER A 154 -12.43 -8.29 -12.41
N LEU A 155 -12.30 -8.66 -11.14
CA LEU A 155 -11.11 -8.43 -10.33
C LEU A 155 -9.86 -9.13 -10.90
N GLY A 156 -10.01 -10.36 -11.39
CA GLY A 156 -8.92 -11.11 -12.01
C GLY A 156 -8.40 -10.49 -13.31
N VAL A 157 -9.20 -9.64 -13.96
CA VAL A 157 -8.81 -8.97 -15.21
C VAL A 157 -7.86 -7.79 -14.94
N ILE A 158 -7.71 -7.30 -13.70
CA ILE A 158 -6.73 -6.24 -13.40
C ILE A 158 -5.31 -6.69 -13.74
N SER A 159 -4.85 -7.78 -13.13
CA SER A 159 -3.53 -8.38 -13.43
C SER A 159 -3.49 -9.00 -14.83
N GLY A 160 -4.55 -9.71 -15.23
CA GLY A 160 -4.64 -10.34 -16.54
C GLY A 160 -4.57 -9.37 -17.71
N ARG A 161 -5.14 -8.16 -17.57
CA ARG A 161 -5.08 -7.12 -18.62
C ARG A 161 -3.70 -6.49 -18.72
N ILE A 162 -2.99 -6.29 -17.60
CA ILE A 162 -1.58 -5.88 -17.64
C ILE A 162 -0.75 -6.92 -18.37
N ALA A 163 -0.89 -8.19 -17.99
CA ALA A 163 -0.18 -9.29 -18.64
C ALA A 163 -0.51 -9.38 -20.14
N TYR A 164 -1.79 -9.27 -20.51
CA TYR A 164 -2.22 -9.26 -21.91
C TYR A 164 -1.64 -8.08 -22.70
N THR A 165 -1.69 -6.88 -22.14
CA THR A 165 -1.28 -5.65 -22.84
C THR A 165 0.23 -5.60 -23.06
N LEU A 166 1.01 -6.15 -22.12
CA LEU A 166 2.47 -6.19 -22.18
C LEU A 166 3.02 -7.53 -22.68
N ASP A 167 2.14 -8.45 -23.12
CA ASP A 167 2.45 -9.81 -23.57
C ASP A 167 3.35 -10.60 -22.57
N LEU A 168 3.01 -10.54 -21.28
CA LEU A 168 3.76 -11.24 -20.23
C LEU A 168 3.36 -12.72 -20.15
N ALA A 169 4.34 -13.62 -20.16
CA ALA A 169 4.13 -15.07 -20.12
C ALA A 169 4.19 -15.69 -18.71
N GLY A 170 4.51 -14.90 -17.68
CA GLY A 170 4.53 -15.36 -16.29
C GLY A 170 3.16 -15.35 -15.59
N PRO A 171 3.09 -15.66 -14.29
CA PRO A 171 1.81 -15.72 -13.57
C PRO A 171 1.14 -14.35 -13.46
N ALA A 172 -0.17 -14.28 -13.73
CA ALA A 172 -0.99 -13.09 -13.54
C ALA A 172 -2.06 -13.35 -12.46
N VAL A 173 -1.94 -12.68 -11.31
CA VAL A 173 -2.77 -12.94 -10.13
C VAL A 173 -3.25 -11.63 -9.52
N THR A 174 -4.56 -11.51 -9.31
CA THR A 174 -5.15 -10.48 -8.45
C THR A 174 -5.50 -11.08 -7.09
N VAL A 175 -5.11 -10.41 -6.00
CA VAL A 175 -5.31 -10.87 -4.62
C VAL A 175 -6.19 -9.89 -3.85
N ASP A 176 -7.16 -10.44 -3.14
CA ASP A 176 -7.98 -9.70 -2.18
C ASP A 176 -7.84 -10.29 -0.77
N THR A 177 -7.02 -9.64 0.04
CA THR A 177 -6.91 -9.86 1.49
C THR A 177 -7.32 -8.59 2.25
N SER A 178 -8.23 -7.80 1.66
CA SER A 178 -8.65 -6.49 2.17
C SER A 178 -7.48 -5.48 2.28
N CYS A 179 -7.30 -4.81 3.42
CA CYS A 179 -6.28 -3.77 3.58
C CYS A 179 -4.82 -4.27 3.44
N SER A 180 -4.59 -5.57 3.46
CA SER A 180 -3.26 -6.19 3.27
C SER A 180 -2.99 -6.68 1.85
N SER A 181 -3.92 -6.47 0.91
CA SER A 181 -3.85 -6.99 -0.47
C SER A 181 -2.54 -6.63 -1.17
N ALA A 182 -2.14 -5.36 -1.18
CA ALA A 182 -0.90 -4.92 -1.84
C ALA A 182 0.35 -5.63 -1.31
N LEU A 183 0.54 -5.72 0.01
CA LEU A 183 1.73 -6.39 0.55
C LEU A 183 1.64 -7.92 0.41
N SER A 184 0.44 -8.49 0.40
CA SER A 184 0.24 -9.91 0.08
C SER A 184 0.64 -10.21 -1.36
N ALA A 185 0.30 -9.32 -2.30
CA ALA A 185 0.77 -9.37 -3.69
C ALA A 185 2.31 -9.28 -3.76
N VAL A 186 2.93 -8.34 -3.04
CA VAL A 186 4.40 -8.25 -2.94
C VAL A 186 5.01 -9.54 -2.40
N HIS A 187 4.40 -10.14 -1.37
CA HIS A 187 4.87 -11.41 -0.82
C HIS A 187 4.85 -12.52 -1.88
N LEU A 188 3.75 -12.67 -2.62
CA LEU A 188 3.63 -13.66 -3.69
C LEU A 188 4.64 -13.43 -4.82
N ALA A 189 4.83 -12.17 -5.26
CA ALA A 189 5.82 -11.82 -6.26
C ALA A 189 7.25 -12.20 -5.81
N VAL A 190 7.60 -11.93 -4.55
CA VAL A 190 8.88 -12.35 -3.95
C VAL A 190 9.02 -13.87 -3.92
N GLN A 191 7.95 -14.61 -3.59
CA GLN A 191 8.01 -16.08 -3.61
C GLN A 191 8.19 -16.62 -5.03
N ALA A 192 7.45 -16.09 -6.01
CA ALA A 192 7.53 -16.51 -7.41
C ALA A 192 8.94 -16.29 -8.01
N LEU A 193 9.53 -15.12 -7.76
CA LEU A 193 10.91 -14.83 -8.19
C LEU A 193 11.94 -15.77 -7.55
N ARG A 194 11.72 -16.17 -6.28
CA ARG A 194 12.59 -17.13 -5.58
C ARG A 194 12.38 -18.56 -6.05
N ALA A 195 11.16 -18.91 -6.43
CA ALA A 195 10.81 -20.23 -6.95
C ALA A 195 11.23 -20.42 -8.41
N GLY A 196 11.49 -19.32 -9.14
CA GLY A 196 11.78 -19.35 -10.57
C GLY A 196 10.53 -19.42 -11.44
N ASP A 197 9.35 -19.09 -10.89
CA ASP A 197 8.10 -19.00 -11.66
C ASP A 197 8.10 -17.78 -12.60
N CYS A 198 8.97 -16.80 -12.34
CA CYS A 198 9.22 -15.64 -13.18
C CYS A 198 10.64 -15.07 -12.93
N ASP A 199 11.13 -14.27 -13.87
CA ASP A 199 12.42 -13.57 -13.79
C ASP A 199 12.28 -12.08 -13.44
N LEU A 200 11.07 -11.56 -13.62
CA LEU A 200 10.65 -10.21 -13.31
C LEU A 200 9.22 -10.26 -12.78
N ALA A 201 8.88 -9.41 -11.82
CA ALA A 201 7.51 -9.32 -11.33
C ALA A 201 7.06 -7.86 -11.21
N LEU A 202 5.93 -7.53 -11.84
CA LEU A 202 5.14 -6.36 -11.50
C LEU A 202 4.28 -6.68 -10.29
N THR A 203 4.32 -5.82 -9.27
CA THR A 203 3.48 -6.02 -8.09
C THR A 203 3.11 -4.72 -7.39
N GLY A 204 2.00 -4.71 -6.67
CA GLY A 204 1.55 -3.54 -5.94
C GLY A 204 0.10 -3.64 -5.56
N GLY A 205 -0.60 -2.51 -5.53
CA GLY A 205 -2.04 -2.51 -5.37
C GLY A 205 -2.69 -1.23 -5.85
N VAL A 206 -3.98 -1.34 -6.16
CA VAL A 206 -4.81 -0.26 -6.69
C VAL A 206 -6.13 -0.22 -5.95
N CYS A 207 -6.64 0.98 -5.73
CA CYS A 207 -7.95 1.21 -5.18
C CYS A 207 -8.53 2.50 -5.77
N VAL A 208 -9.66 2.36 -6.46
CA VAL A 208 -10.49 3.47 -6.94
C VAL A 208 -11.94 3.10 -6.67
N MET A 209 -12.64 3.93 -5.92
CA MET A 209 -14.02 3.71 -5.49
C MET A 209 -14.97 4.06 -6.64
N GLY A 210 -15.72 3.06 -7.13
CA GLY A 210 -16.86 3.27 -8.03
C GLY A 210 -18.11 3.77 -7.29
N SER A 211 -18.21 3.46 -5.99
CA SER A 211 -19.36 3.69 -5.12
C SER A 211 -18.92 4.22 -3.75
N PRO A 212 -19.72 5.06 -3.07
CA PRO A 212 -19.46 5.50 -1.70
C PRO A 212 -19.80 4.43 -0.63
N GLY A 213 -20.16 3.21 -1.03
CA GLY A 213 -20.67 2.16 -0.13
C GLY A 213 -19.77 1.82 1.06
N TYR A 214 -18.43 1.88 0.90
CA TYR A 214 -17.50 1.66 2.01
C TYR A 214 -17.64 2.70 3.14
N PHE A 215 -17.95 3.96 2.80
CA PHE A 215 -18.24 4.98 3.81
C PHE A 215 -19.56 4.67 4.54
N VAL A 216 -20.59 4.23 3.80
CA VAL A 216 -21.88 3.84 4.39
C VAL A 216 -21.75 2.68 5.37
N GLU A 217 -21.09 1.60 4.96
CA GLU A 217 -20.96 0.42 5.84
C GLU A 217 -20.06 0.68 7.05
N PHE A 218 -18.99 1.47 6.89
CA PHE A 218 -18.14 1.83 8.04
C PHE A 218 -18.77 2.87 8.97
N SER A 219 -19.65 3.73 8.45
CA SER A 219 -20.52 4.58 9.26
C SER A 219 -21.41 3.73 10.17
N LYS A 220 -22.06 2.70 9.63
CA LYS A 220 -22.91 1.76 10.37
C LYS A 220 -22.14 0.94 11.41
N GLN A 221 -20.89 0.59 11.12
CA GLN A 221 -20.02 -0.14 12.03
C GLN A 221 -19.36 0.75 13.10
N HIS A 222 -19.64 2.06 13.09
CA HIS A 222 -18.97 3.04 13.94
C HIS A 222 -17.43 3.03 13.80
N ALA A 223 -16.93 2.68 12.62
CA ALA A 223 -15.51 2.53 12.32
C ALA A 223 -14.89 3.77 11.63
N LEU A 224 -15.72 4.70 11.14
CA LEU A 224 -15.25 6.00 10.67
C LEU A 224 -14.73 6.87 11.81
N SER A 225 -13.79 7.77 11.53
CA SER A 225 -13.32 8.79 12.49
C SER A 225 -14.44 9.77 12.85
N ASP A 226 -14.40 10.32 14.06
CA ASP A 226 -15.42 11.26 14.55
C ASP A 226 -15.38 12.63 13.85
N ASP A 227 -14.27 12.97 13.21
CA ASP A 227 -13.99 14.29 12.61
C ASP A 227 -13.58 14.24 11.13
N GLY A 228 -13.47 13.06 10.54
CA GLY A 228 -13.07 12.90 9.14
C GLY A 228 -11.55 12.85 8.92
N HIS A 229 -10.77 12.55 9.96
CA HIS A 229 -9.31 12.42 9.86
C HIS A 229 -8.79 11.08 10.39
N CYS A 230 -7.77 10.52 9.71
CA CYS A 230 -7.02 9.39 10.23
C CYS A 230 -5.97 9.90 11.24
N ARG A 231 -6.12 9.55 12.52
CA ARG A 231 -5.22 9.98 13.60
C ARG A 231 -4.41 8.81 14.19
N PRO A 232 -3.52 8.18 13.40
CA PRO A 232 -2.81 6.98 13.84
C PRO A 232 -1.92 7.27 15.04
N TYR A 233 -2.03 6.42 16.06
CA TYR A 233 -1.22 6.45 17.28
C TYR A 233 -1.36 7.73 18.11
N SER A 234 -2.40 8.52 17.84
CA SER A 234 -2.79 9.69 18.62
C SER A 234 -3.64 9.29 19.82
N ALA A 235 -3.62 10.09 20.88
CA ALA A 235 -4.62 10.02 21.96
C ALA A 235 -6.05 10.31 21.44
N HIS A 236 -6.17 10.94 20.27
CA HIS A 236 -7.44 11.29 19.62
C HIS A 236 -7.77 10.41 18.41
N ALA A 237 -7.08 9.27 18.23
CA ALA A 237 -7.56 8.20 17.36
C ALA A 237 -9.06 8.00 17.63
N SER A 238 -9.91 7.82 16.61
CA SER A 238 -11.36 7.63 16.79
C SER A 238 -12.00 6.76 15.69
N GLY A 239 -11.24 6.42 14.66
CA GLY A 239 -11.69 5.71 13.48
C GLY A 239 -10.82 6.04 12.27
N THR A 240 -11.26 5.61 11.09
CA THR A 240 -10.54 5.79 9.84
C THR A 240 -11.33 6.64 8.83
N VAL A 241 -10.66 7.08 7.77
CA VAL A 241 -11.26 7.71 6.60
C VAL A 241 -10.74 7.03 5.35
N TRP A 242 -11.66 6.72 4.43
CA TRP A 242 -11.31 6.05 3.20
C TRP A 242 -10.65 6.96 2.19
N ALA A 243 -9.76 6.35 1.43
CA ALA A 243 -9.07 6.99 0.35
C ALA A 243 -8.86 6.03 -0.82
N GLU A 244 -8.50 6.62 -1.94
CA GLU A 244 -8.07 5.96 -3.16
C GLU A 244 -6.56 6.06 -3.30
N GLY A 245 -5.98 5.20 -4.12
CA GLY A 245 -4.56 5.26 -4.37
C GLY A 245 -4.08 4.05 -5.15
N ALA A 246 -2.87 4.16 -5.68
CA ALA A 246 -2.22 3.06 -6.35
C ALA A 246 -0.71 3.15 -6.17
N GLY A 247 -0.08 1.98 -6.04
CA GLY A 247 1.37 1.86 -6.08
C GLY A 247 1.74 0.59 -6.83
N MET A 248 2.77 0.69 -7.67
CA MET A 248 3.28 -0.39 -8.50
C MET A 248 4.79 -0.45 -8.37
N PHE A 249 5.34 -1.65 -8.35
CA PHE A 249 6.75 -1.93 -8.18
C PHE A 249 7.20 -2.96 -9.23
N VAL A 250 8.44 -2.82 -9.68
CA VAL A 250 9.13 -3.83 -10.49
C VAL A 250 10.14 -4.54 -9.61
N LEU A 251 10.03 -5.86 -9.51
CA LEU A 251 10.89 -6.70 -8.70
C LEU A 251 11.69 -7.65 -9.58
N GLN A 252 12.92 -7.92 -9.16
CA GLN A 252 13.81 -8.93 -9.76
C GLN A 252 14.71 -9.56 -8.70
N ARG A 253 15.35 -10.66 -9.06
CA ARG A 253 16.50 -11.15 -8.31
C ARG A 253 17.68 -10.18 -8.45
N ARG A 254 18.47 -9.97 -7.39
CA ARG A 254 19.56 -8.99 -7.32
C ARG A 254 20.63 -9.27 -8.37
N SER A 255 20.98 -10.53 -8.60
CA SER A 255 21.94 -10.90 -9.64
C SER A 255 21.49 -10.44 -11.03
N ALA A 256 20.19 -10.57 -11.34
CA ALA A 256 19.60 -10.11 -12.59
C ALA A 256 19.62 -8.59 -12.68
N ALA A 257 19.19 -7.88 -11.63
CA ALA A 257 19.24 -6.42 -11.59
C ALA A 257 20.66 -5.86 -11.81
N VAL A 258 21.67 -6.48 -11.18
CA VAL A 258 23.09 -6.10 -11.36
C VAL A 258 23.58 -6.38 -12.78
N ARG A 259 23.26 -7.57 -13.33
CA ARG A 259 23.61 -7.95 -14.71
C ARG A 259 22.99 -6.97 -15.71
N ASP A 260 21.74 -6.60 -15.49
CA ASP A 260 20.95 -5.72 -16.35
C ASP A 260 21.22 -4.23 -16.06
N ARG A 261 22.11 -3.91 -15.10
CA ARG A 261 22.49 -2.55 -14.67
C ARG A 261 21.31 -1.69 -14.23
N ARG A 262 20.33 -2.31 -13.60
CA ARG A 262 19.13 -1.65 -13.11
C ARG A 262 19.38 -0.98 -11.76
N PRO A 263 18.74 0.17 -11.48
CA PRO A 263 18.82 0.78 -10.17
C PRO A 263 18.22 -0.16 -9.13
N ILE A 264 18.73 -0.11 -7.89
CA ILE A 264 18.18 -0.85 -6.75
C ILE A 264 17.60 0.18 -5.78
N LEU A 265 16.27 0.30 -5.78
CA LEU A 265 15.55 1.19 -4.88
C LEU A 265 15.49 0.64 -3.46
N GLY A 266 15.53 -0.69 -3.32
CA GLY A 266 15.58 -1.38 -2.04
C GLY A 266 15.60 -2.89 -2.22
N GLU A 267 16.02 -3.61 -1.18
CA GLU A 267 16.03 -5.07 -1.12
C GLU A 267 14.99 -5.58 -0.12
N VAL A 268 14.18 -6.56 -0.52
CA VAL A 268 13.21 -7.20 0.36
C VAL A 268 13.91 -8.27 1.21
N ARG A 269 14.33 -7.89 2.42
CA ARG A 269 14.97 -8.78 3.39
C ARG A 269 14.00 -9.86 3.89
N ALA A 270 12.75 -9.47 4.15
CA ALA A 270 11.70 -10.42 4.51
C ALA A 270 10.33 -9.95 4.05
N SER A 271 9.46 -10.87 3.66
CA SER A 271 8.02 -10.64 3.50
C SER A 271 7.29 -11.81 4.17
N CYS A 272 6.45 -11.49 5.15
CA CYS A 272 5.74 -12.48 5.96
C CYS A 272 4.24 -12.24 5.90
N VAL A 273 3.47 -13.31 5.74
CA VAL A 273 2.01 -13.32 5.84
C VAL A 273 1.58 -14.30 6.94
N ASN A 274 0.57 -13.93 7.73
CA ASN A 274 -0.13 -14.85 8.64
C ASN A 274 -1.62 -14.50 8.77
N SER A 275 -2.33 -15.24 9.62
CA SER A 275 -3.70 -14.95 9.99
C SER A 275 -3.85 -14.73 11.49
N ASP A 276 -4.79 -13.86 11.85
CA ASP A 276 -5.31 -13.67 13.20
C ASP A 276 -5.94 -14.94 13.78
N GLY A 277 -6.46 -15.81 12.91
CA GLY A 277 -7.21 -17.00 13.32
C GLY A 277 -8.54 -16.63 13.96
N ARG A 278 -8.91 -17.29 15.06
CA ARG A 278 -10.16 -17.01 15.77
C ARG A 278 -9.96 -15.91 16.82
N THR A 279 -10.55 -14.75 16.57
CA THR A 279 -10.59 -13.60 17.49
C THR A 279 -12.01 -13.42 18.06
N VAL A 280 -12.24 -12.34 18.82
CA VAL A 280 -13.55 -12.03 19.43
C VAL A 280 -14.62 -11.62 18.41
N GLY A 281 -14.23 -11.34 17.17
CA GLY A 281 -15.11 -11.05 16.05
C GLY A 281 -14.28 -11.02 14.77
N LEU A 282 -14.87 -11.38 13.63
CA LEU A 282 -14.13 -11.58 12.37
C LEU A 282 -13.15 -10.43 12.02
N THR A 283 -13.56 -9.19 12.31
CA THR A 283 -12.80 -7.98 12.00
C THR A 283 -11.92 -7.47 13.14
N ALA A 284 -11.94 -8.11 14.31
CA ALA A 284 -11.14 -7.72 15.46
C ALA A 284 -9.69 -8.22 15.31
N PRO A 285 -8.68 -7.35 15.45
CA PRO A 285 -7.27 -7.71 15.26
C PRO A 285 -6.74 -8.61 16.38
N SER A 286 -5.65 -9.34 16.11
CA SER A 286 -4.97 -10.19 17.09
C SER A 286 -3.54 -9.72 17.38
N GLY A 287 -3.31 -9.16 18.58
CA GLY A 287 -1.97 -8.73 18.99
C GLY A 287 -0.97 -9.89 19.04
N THR A 288 -1.39 -11.09 19.46
CA THR A 288 -0.53 -12.27 19.42
C THR A 288 -0.12 -12.65 17.99
N ALA A 289 -1.03 -12.53 17.02
CA ALA A 289 -0.70 -12.81 15.62
C ALA A 289 0.26 -11.77 15.04
N GLN A 290 0.07 -10.48 15.36
CA GLN A 290 0.96 -9.39 14.95
C GLN A 290 2.36 -9.53 15.57
N THR A 291 2.47 -9.74 16.88
CA THR A 291 3.75 -10.00 17.57
C THR A 291 4.50 -11.18 16.93
N ARG A 292 3.80 -12.29 16.66
CA ARG A 292 4.40 -13.46 16.00
C ARG A 292 4.85 -13.13 14.57
N LEU A 293 4.10 -12.30 13.85
CA LEU A 293 4.44 -11.86 12.50
C LEU A 293 5.71 -11.01 12.50
N PHE A 294 5.78 -9.99 13.35
CA PHE A 294 6.94 -9.11 13.47
C PHE A 294 8.19 -9.89 13.87
N ALA A 295 8.10 -10.73 14.91
CA ALA A 295 9.23 -11.55 15.34
C ALA A 295 9.69 -12.51 14.24
N ARG A 296 8.77 -13.07 13.44
CA ARG A 296 9.12 -13.92 12.28
C ARG A 296 9.87 -13.12 11.22
N ALA A 297 9.36 -11.94 10.87
CA ALA A 297 9.96 -11.11 9.84
C ALA A 297 11.36 -10.60 10.25
N MET A 298 11.53 -10.14 11.49
CA MET A 298 12.83 -9.73 12.03
C MET A 298 13.84 -10.89 11.99
N ARG A 299 13.44 -12.10 12.41
CA ARG A 299 14.31 -13.29 12.31
C ARG A 299 14.66 -13.66 10.87
N GLN A 300 13.69 -13.61 9.95
CA GLN A 300 13.93 -13.91 8.53
C GLN A 300 14.84 -12.86 7.86
N ALA A 301 14.70 -11.60 8.25
CA ALA A 301 15.55 -10.50 7.78
C ALA A 301 16.93 -10.49 8.45
N GLY A 302 17.10 -11.19 9.58
CA GLY A 302 18.36 -11.20 10.35
C GLY A 302 18.64 -9.88 11.06
N VAL A 303 17.59 -9.15 11.49
CA VAL A 303 17.70 -7.82 12.09
C VAL A 303 17.16 -7.79 13.52
N THR A 304 17.68 -6.84 14.30
CA THR A 304 17.18 -6.48 15.64
C THR A 304 16.34 -5.21 15.59
N ALA A 305 15.69 -4.88 16.70
CA ALA A 305 14.89 -3.66 16.82
C ALA A 305 15.71 -2.38 16.59
N GLU A 306 16.98 -2.37 17.03
CA GLU A 306 17.86 -1.20 16.88
C GLU A 306 18.36 -1.01 15.44
N ASP A 307 18.35 -2.05 14.61
CA ASP A 307 18.77 -1.97 13.22
C ASP A 307 17.73 -1.25 12.36
N VAL A 308 16.45 -1.35 12.73
CA VAL A 308 15.33 -0.77 12.00
C VAL A 308 15.15 0.70 12.39
N GLY A 309 15.26 1.59 11.40
CA GLY A 309 15.14 3.03 11.61
C GLY A 309 13.71 3.56 11.50
N MET A 310 12.85 2.87 10.75
CA MET A 310 11.45 3.27 10.54
C MET A 310 10.52 2.05 10.49
N VAL A 311 9.38 2.17 11.15
CA VAL A 311 8.22 1.28 10.94
C VAL A 311 7.09 2.14 10.37
N GLU A 312 6.72 1.86 9.12
CA GLU A 312 5.46 2.28 8.53
C GLU A 312 4.38 1.30 8.99
N GLY A 313 3.66 1.68 10.03
CA GLY A 313 2.65 0.84 10.62
C GLY A 313 1.36 0.78 9.80
N HIS A 314 0.47 -0.14 10.17
CA HIS A 314 -0.86 -0.19 9.58
C HIS A 314 -1.67 1.07 9.97
N GLY A 315 -1.65 1.46 11.24
CA GLY A 315 -2.00 2.78 11.75
C GLY A 315 -3.25 3.36 11.11
N THR A 316 -4.41 2.78 11.44
CA THR A 316 -5.69 3.19 10.84
C THR A 316 -6.35 4.35 11.57
N GLY A 317 -5.87 4.70 12.77
CA GLY A 317 -6.50 5.70 13.63
C GLY A 317 -7.70 5.14 14.40
N THR A 318 -7.93 3.82 14.37
CA THR A 318 -9.01 3.17 15.12
C THR A 318 -8.56 2.86 16.54
N HIS A 319 -9.40 3.08 17.55
CA HIS A 319 -9.05 2.82 18.96
C HIS A 319 -8.49 1.41 19.19
N LEU A 320 -9.23 0.39 18.73
CA LEU A 320 -8.86 -1.00 18.96
C LEU A 320 -7.66 -1.41 18.09
N GLY A 321 -7.61 -0.97 16.83
CA GLY A 321 -6.53 -1.29 15.90
C GLY A 321 -5.20 -0.73 16.36
N ASP A 322 -5.15 0.58 16.64
CA ASP A 322 -3.92 1.25 17.06
C ASP A 322 -3.43 0.75 18.41
N ARG A 323 -4.33 0.51 19.39
CA ARG A 323 -3.97 -0.17 20.66
C ARG A 323 -3.28 -1.51 20.40
N THR A 324 -3.90 -2.35 19.59
CA THR A 324 -3.41 -3.71 19.33
C THR A 324 -2.05 -3.68 18.62
N GLU A 325 -1.89 -2.78 17.65
CA GLU A 325 -0.64 -2.61 16.93
C GLU A 325 0.48 -2.05 17.82
N LEU A 326 0.21 -1.01 18.61
CA LEU A 326 1.18 -0.40 19.52
C LEU A 326 1.70 -1.41 20.55
N GLN A 327 0.82 -2.22 21.14
CA GLN A 327 1.21 -3.27 22.08
C GLN A 327 2.08 -4.34 21.41
N SER A 328 1.73 -4.73 20.19
CA SER A 328 2.46 -5.75 19.43
C SER A 328 3.84 -5.26 18.97
N LEU A 329 3.94 -4.00 18.55
CA LEU A 329 5.20 -3.34 18.22
C LEU A 329 6.06 -3.16 19.46
N THR A 330 5.47 -2.77 20.60
CA THR A 330 6.20 -2.61 21.86
C THR A 330 6.82 -3.94 22.32
N ALA A 331 6.08 -5.04 22.17
CA ALA A 331 6.57 -6.39 22.49
C ALA A 331 7.65 -6.92 21.51
N THR A 332 7.98 -6.18 20.44
CA THR A 332 8.96 -6.60 19.43
C THR A 332 9.97 -5.49 19.13
N TYR A 333 9.62 -4.53 18.29
CA TYR A 333 10.44 -3.36 17.99
C TYR A 333 10.68 -2.42 19.18
N GLY A 334 9.88 -2.53 20.24
CA GLY A 334 10.06 -1.79 21.50
C GLY A 334 11.07 -2.39 22.47
N ASP A 335 11.61 -3.59 22.20
CA ASP A 335 12.59 -4.29 23.08
C ASP A 335 13.99 -3.64 23.06
N ALA A 336 14.23 -2.69 22.16
CA ALA A 336 15.43 -1.87 22.19
C ALA A 336 15.47 -0.97 23.45
N ALA A 337 16.66 -0.51 23.83
CA ALA A 337 16.77 0.49 24.90
C ALA A 337 15.88 1.72 24.60
N PRO A 338 15.31 2.38 25.63
CA PRO A 338 14.36 3.48 25.41
C PRO A 338 14.85 4.53 24.41
N GLY A 339 14.01 4.84 23.41
CA GLY A 339 14.34 5.77 22.33
C GLY A 339 15.39 5.30 21.31
N ARG A 340 15.83 4.03 21.34
CA ARG A 340 16.85 3.48 20.43
C ARG A 340 16.27 2.64 19.28
N GLY A 341 14.98 2.35 19.32
CA GLY A 341 14.24 1.64 18.27
C GLY A 341 13.75 2.55 17.14
N PRO A 342 12.87 2.02 16.27
CA PRO A 342 12.43 2.70 15.07
C PRO A 342 11.52 3.89 15.35
N LEU A 343 11.51 4.83 14.38
CA LEU A 343 10.46 5.83 14.25
C LEU A 343 9.20 5.18 13.68
N LEU A 344 8.08 5.30 14.37
CA LEU A 344 6.77 4.78 13.99
C LEU A 344 5.93 5.90 13.37
N GLY A 345 5.31 5.62 12.22
CA GLY A 345 4.33 6.51 11.62
C GLY A 345 3.40 5.76 10.67
N SER A 346 2.44 6.48 10.08
CA SER A 346 1.53 5.93 9.06
C SER A 346 1.21 7.01 8.02
N VAL A 347 1.38 6.66 6.75
CA VAL A 347 1.02 7.49 5.59
C VAL A 347 -0.47 7.84 5.60
N LYS A 348 -1.31 7.05 6.28
CA LYS A 348 -2.76 7.27 6.34
C LYS A 348 -3.12 8.58 7.01
N SER A 349 -2.26 9.12 7.88
CA SER A 349 -2.43 10.45 8.45
C SER A 349 -2.39 11.57 7.40
N ASN A 350 -1.66 11.37 6.30
CA ASN A 350 -1.56 12.32 5.20
C ASN A 350 -2.63 12.08 4.14
N ILE A 351 -2.88 10.83 3.74
CA ILE A 351 -3.68 10.53 2.53
C ILE A 351 -4.96 9.75 2.79
N GLY A 352 -5.28 9.42 4.04
CA GLY A 352 -6.36 8.50 4.38
C GLY A 352 -6.00 7.03 4.15
N HIS A 353 -6.97 6.13 4.37
CA HIS A 353 -6.78 4.70 4.18
C HIS A 353 -7.07 4.30 2.73
N THR A 354 -6.02 4.06 1.94
CA THR A 354 -6.13 3.66 0.51
C THR A 354 -6.50 2.19 0.26
N GLN A 355 -7.28 1.60 1.17
CA GLN A 355 -7.84 0.25 1.11
C GLN A 355 -6.82 -0.80 0.63
N ALA A 356 -7.09 -1.50 -0.48
CA ALA A 356 -6.22 -2.55 -1.04
C ALA A 356 -4.82 -2.05 -1.44
N ALA A 357 -4.68 -0.75 -1.75
CA ALA A 357 -3.42 -0.11 -2.10
C ALA A 357 -2.62 0.42 -0.88
N ALA A 358 -3.17 0.34 0.34
CA ALA A 358 -2.56 0.92 1.54
C ALA A 358 -1.13 0.44 1.79
N GLY A 359 -0.91 -0.86 1.63
CA GLY A 359 0.42 -1.46 1.74
C GLY A 359 1.43 -0.93 0.72
N ALA A 360 1.00 -0.71 -0.52
CA ALA A 360 1.87 -0.22 -1.59
C ALA A 360 2.33 1.22 -1.33
N LEU A 361 1.42 2.11 -0.92
CA LEU A 361 1.80 3.50 -0.60
C LEU A 361 2.65 3.61 0.68
N GLY A 362 2.43 2.72 1.66
CA GLY A 362 3.33 2.60 2.81
C GLY A 362 4.76 2.16 2.41
N LEU A 363 4.87 1.17 1.52
CA LEU A 363 6.16 0.73 0.99
C LEU A 363 6.84 1.82 0.16
N ALA A 364 6.10 2.53 -0.69
CA ALA A 364 6.64 3.65 -1.45
C ALA A 364 7.16 4.75 -0.53
N LYS A 365 6.39 5.15 0.49
CA LYS A 365 6.84 6.11 1.52
C LYS A 365 8.18 5.70 2.13
N VAL A 366 8.34 4.43 2.51
CA VAL A 366 9.60 3.92 3.08
C VAL A 366 10.76 4.05 2.09
N LEU A 367 10.60 3.61 0.84
CA LEU A 367 11.66 3.67 -0.17
C LEU A 367 12.08 5.11 -0.47
N ILE A 368 11.10 6.01 -0.61
CA ILE A 368 11.29 7.44 -0.85
C ILE A 368 12.00 8.09 0.35
N ALA A 369 11.50 7.89 1.57
CA ALA A 369 12.07 8.44 2.79
C ALA A 369 13.53 7.99 3.00
N ALA A 370 13.81 6.71 2.74
CA ALA A 370 15.16 6.16 2.85
C ALA A 370 16.11 6.74 1.79
N GLY A 371 15.64 6.90 0.54
CA GLY A 371 16.39 7.56 -0.53
C GLY A 371 16.66 9.05 -0.25
N ARG A 372 15.80 9.70 0.54
CA ARG A 372 15.96 11.08 1.02
C ARG A 372 16.65 11.17 2.39
N ALA A 373 17.10 10.04 2.94
CA ALA A 373 17.75 9.93 4.24
C ALA A 373 16.99 10.64 5.39
N THR A 374 15.65 10.65 5.33
CA THR A 374 14.81 11.44 6.24
C THR A 374 13.46 10.76 6.43
N VAL A 375 13.06 10.54 7.69
CA VAL A 375 11.72 10.05 8.03
C VAL A 375 10.74 11.23 8.08
N PRO A 376 9.68 11.24 7.24
CA PRO A 376 8.64 12.25 7.30
C PRO A 376 7.71 12.04 8.50
N PRO A 377 7.09 13.11 9.02
CA PRO A 377 6.20 13.00 10.15
C PRO A 377 4.89 12.26 9.82
N THR A 378 4.30 11.66 10.84
CA THR A 378 2.90 11.26 10.87
C THR A 378 2.08 12.42 11.41
N LEU A 379 0.98 12.78 10.75
CA LEU A 379 0.14 13.90 11.18
C LEU A 379 -0.73 13.51 12.38
N HIS A 380 -1.30 14.54 13.03
CA HIS A 380 -2.26 14.41 14.13
C HIS A 380 -1.72 13.72 15.39
N ALA A 381 -0.40 13.76 15.57
CA ALA A 381 0.35 13.02 16.58
C ALA A 381 0.91 13.89 17.73
N ASP A 382 0.46 15.16 17.85
CA ASP A 382 0.94 16.09 18.87
C ASP A 382 0.71 15.56 20.30
N GLU A 383 -0.42 14.89 20.53
CA GLU A 383 -0.66 14.09 21.73
C GLU A 383 -0.58 12.59 21.39
N PRO A 384 0.52 11.90 21.77
CA PRO A 384 0.69 10.49 21.48
C PRO A 384 -0.27 9.62 22.31
N SER A 385 -0.59 8.44 21.78
CA SER A 385 -1.46 7.46 22.43
C SER A 385 -0.96 7.06 23.83
N ARG A 386 -1.89 6.84 24.76
CA ARG A 386 -1.62 6.40 26.15
C ARG A 386 -1.67 4.88 26.32
N GLU A 387 -1.81 4.13 25.23
CA GLU A 387 -1.92 2.66 25.24
C GLU A 387 -0.59 1.97 25.55
N ILE A 388 0.52 2.71 25.46
CA ILE A 388 1.88 2.29 25.82
C ILE A 388 2.61 3.42 26.55
N ASP A 389 3.68 3.08 27.27
CA ASP A 389 4.59 4.05 27.88
C ASP A 389 5.75 4.33 26.91
N TRP A 390 5.71 5.51 26.26
CA TRP A 390 6.71 5.94 25.27
C TRP A 390 8.12 6.15 25.87
N ASP A 391 8.21 6.41 27.18
CA ASP A 391 9.49 6.61 27.86
C ASP A 391 10.17 5.29 28.25
N GLN A 392 9.43 4.17 28.22
CA GLN A 392 9.92 2.83 28.58
C GLN A 392 10.14 1.91 27.39
N THR A 393 9.81 2.33 26.17
CA THR A 393 9.93 1.54 24.94
C THR A 393 11.01 2.10 24.02
N GLY A 394 11.62 1.22 23.22
CA GLY A 394 12.52 1.63 22.14
C GLY A 394 11.81 2.43 21.04
N LEU A 395 10.49 2.28 20.88
CA LEU A 395 9.70 2.95 19.85
C LEU A 395 9.67 4.47 20.04
N ARG A 396 9.69 5.19 18.91
CA ARG A 396 9.54 6.66 18.89
C ARG A 396 8.48 7.04 17.89
N LEU A 397 7.60 7.97 18.22
CA LEU A 397 6.64 8.48 17.25
C LEU A 397 7.34 9.43 16.27
N ALA A 398 7.05 9.30 14.98
CA ALA A 398 7.58 10.19 13.95
C ALA A 398 6.79 11.50 13.92
N ASP A 399 6.96 12.36 14.91
CA ASP A 399 6.21 13.62 15.08
C ASP A 399 6.77 14.81 14.27
N LYS A 400 7.98 14.66 13.73
CA LYS A 400 8.67 15.68 12.92
C LYS A 400 9.59 15.05 11.88
N LEU A 401 9.97 15.85 10.89
CA LEU A 401 11.04 15.48 9.95
C LEU A 401 12.32 15.12 10.71
N THR A 402 12.74 13.87 10.60
CA THR A 402 13.86 13.35 11.37
C THR A 402 14.93 12.77 10.44
N PRO A 403 16.19 13.21 10.54
CA PRO A 403 17.30 12.62 9.78
C PRO A 403 17.39 11.11 10.03
N TRP A 404 17.60 10.37 8.97
CA TRP A 404 17.70 8.92 8.99
C TRP A 404 19.07 8.51 8.45
N PRO A 405 20.14 8.57 9.28
CA PRO A 405 21.46 8.14 8.84
C PRO A 405 21.48 6.64 8.55
N ALA A 406 22.25 6.25 7.54
CA ALA A 406 22.49 4.84 7.25
C ALA A 406 23.30 4.18 8.39
N ARG A 407 23.02 2.91 8.66
CA ARG A 407 23.80 2.04 9.54
C ARG A 407 24.38 0.93 8.69
N ASN A 408 25.69 0.71 8.77
CA ASN A 408 26.39 -0.30 7.97
C ASN A 408 26.14 -0.15 6.45
N GLY A 409 25.99 1.09 5.97
CA GLY A 409 25.76 1.39 4.55
C GLY A 409 24.32 1.18 4.07
N GLU A 410 23.34 1.01 4.96
CA GLU A 410 21.94 0.87 4.59
C GLU A 410 20.96 1.50 5.59
N ARG A 411 19.71 1.69 5.15
CA ARG A 411 18.58 2.12 5.95
C ARG A 411 17.54 1.00 5.96
N LEU A 412 17.28 0.43 7.13
CA LEU A 412 16.33 -0.66 7.31
C LEU A 412 14.98 -0.13 7.80
N ALA A 413 13.91 -0.58 7.16
CA ALA A 413 12.56 -0.23 7.56
C ALA A 413 11.62 -1.42 7.44
N ALA A 414 10.47 -1.32 8.10
CA ALA A 414 9.40 -2.28 7.99
C ALA A 414 8.07 -1.63 7.64
N VAL A 415 7.20 -2.37 6.95
CA VAL A 415 5.88 -1.93 6.52
C VAL A 415 4.84 -2.97 6.94
N SER A 416 3.78 -2.54 7.60
CA SER A 416 2.69 -3.38 8.10
C SER A 416 1.38 -3.12 7.38
N ALA A 417 0.62 -4.18 7.09
CA ALA A 417 -0.76 -4.07 6.65
C ALA A 417 -1.61 -5.22 7.21
N PHE A 418 -2.73 -4.88 7.86
CA PHE A 418 -3.62 -5.86 8.50
C PHE A 418 -5.00 -5.80 7.84
N GLY A 419 -5.38 -6.87 7.15
CA GLY A 419 -6.66 -6.96 6.48
C GLY A 419 -7.79 -7.22 7.48
N MET A 420 -8.95 -6.61 7.27
CA MET A 420 -10.14 -6.85 8.11
C MET A 420 -10.65 -8.30 8.06
N SER A 421 -10.20 -9.10 7.08
CA SER A 421 -10.41 -10.55 7.03
C SER A 421 -9.52 -11.34 8.01
N GLY A 422 -8.63 -10.66 8.74
CA GLY A 422 -7.65 -11.23 9.65
C GLY A 422 -6.33 -11.65 8.97
N THR A 423 -6.09 -11.31 7.71
CA THR A 423 -4.82 -11.60 7.02
C THR A 423 -3.83 -10.47 7.24
N ASN A 424 -2.70 -10.77 7.90
CA ASN A 424 -1.67 -9.80 8.24
C ASN A 424 -0.44 -9.97 7.36
N THR A 425 0.12 -8.86 6.90
CA THR A 425 1.38 -8.85 6.16
C THR A 425 2.38 -7.87 6.77
N HIS A 426 3.65 -8.27 6.79
CA HIS A 426 4.75 -7.43 7.24
C HIS A 426 5.97 -7.64 6.34
N VAL A 427 6.54 -6.54 5.84
CA VAL A 427 7.68 -6.56 4.93
C VAL A 427 8.82 -5.77 5.55
N VAL A 428 10.03 -6.33 5.55
CA VAL A 428 11.27 -5.65 5.96
C VAL A 428 12.09 -5.38 4.72
N VAL A 429 12.51 -4.13 4.54
CA VAL A 429 13.30 -3.67 3.40
C VAL A 429 14.58 -3.00 3.84
N ALA A 430 15.65 -3.21 3.08
CA ALA A 430 16.92 -2.52 3.20
C ALA A 430 17.12 -1.60 2.00
N VAL A 431 17.36 -0.32 2.24
CA VAL A 431 17.68 0.63 1.18
C VAL A 431 19.17 0.97 1.29
N PRO A 432 19.97 0.70 0.25
CA PRO A 432 21.39 0.98 0.31
C PRO A 432 21.64 2.49 0.41
N ASP A 433 22.74 2.86 1.07
CA ASP A 433 23.24 4.24 1.10
C ASP A 433 23.90 4.58 -0.23
N HIS A 434 23.10 4.54 -1.28
CA HIS A 434 23.41 5.14 -2.56
C HIS A 434 22.63 6.44 -2.57
N LEU A 435 23.18 7.48 -1.94
CA LEU A 435 22.84 8.83 -2.35
C LEU A 435 23.07 8.83 -3.86
N ARG A 436 21.97 8.90 -4.63
CA ARG A 436 21.98 8.90 -6.09
C ARG A 436 23.20 9.70 -6.54
N GLU A 437 24.22 9.05 -7.10
CA GLU A 437 25.25 9.75 -7.85
C GLU A 437 24.52 10.24 -9.10
N ALA A 438 23.86 11.39 -8.97
CA ALA A 438 23.44 12.19 -10.09
C ALA A 438 24.73 12.58 -10.80
N THR A 439 25.01 11.89 -11.90
CA THR A 439 25.98 12.32 -12.92
C THR A 439 25.23 12.62 -14.19
#